data_AF-A0A254QCN0-F1
#
_entry.id   AF-A0A254QCN0-F1
#
_cell.length_a   1.000
_cell.length_b   1.000
_cell.length_c   1.000
_cell.angle_alpha   90.00
_cell.angle_beta   90.00
_cell.angle_gamma   90.00
#
_symmetry.space_group_name_H-M   'P 1'
#
loop_
_entity.id
_entity.type
_entity.pdbx_description
1 polymer ?
#
loop_
_entity_poly.entity_id
_entity_poly.type
_entity_poly.pdbx_seq_one_letter_code
_entity_poly.pdbx_strand_id
1 'polypeptide(L)'
;MKRTLAGLLCASLLCSFATANTEYSHDLEKAKKEAAKSGKLIVVDFYTTWCGPCKQMDRDVFQSAEAKTIFKDVIVVKQDCEKEGTASSQKYKVTAYPTLHVIKADGKTVLMTVGGLDKTMMKEFLAEAKKRATKKAAPKPGSPKPGTKRIG
;
A
#
# COMPACT_ATOMS: atom_id res chain seq x y z
N MET A 1 -36.85 43.62 -38.35
CA MET A 1 -36.16 42.35 -38.02
C MET A 1 -35.18 42.64 -36.88
N LYS A 2 -35.52 42.27 -35.65
CA LYS A 2 -34.80 42.67 -34.43
C LYS A 2 -33.69 41.66 -34.14
N ARG A 3 -32.45 42.14 -34.07
CA ARG A 3 -31.22 41.35 -33.85
C ARG A 3 -31.12 41.02 -32.36
N THR A 4 -31.24 39.74 -32.01
CA THR A 4 -31.04 39.21 -30.66
C THR A 4 -29.56 39.36 -30.26
N LEU A 5 -29.28 40.18 -29.24
CA LEU A 5 -27.97 40.23 -28.60
C LEU A 5 -27.83 39.07 -27.60
N ALA A 6 -26.70 38.38 -27.74
CA ALA A 6 -26.31 37.19 -27.01
C ALA A 6 -26.10 37.45 -25.52
N GLY A 7 -26.63 36.54 -24.69
CA GLY A 7 -26.31 36.46 -23.27
C GLY A 7 -24.88 35.98 -23.06
N LEU A 8 -24.06 36.83 -22.44
CA LEU A 8 -22.74 36.45 -21.95
C LEU A 8 -22.91 35.90 -20.52
N LEU A 9 -23.25 34.61 -20.42
CA LEU A 9 -23.09 33.86 -19.18
C LEU A 9 -21.58 33.74 -18.91
N CYS A 10 -21.07 34.58 -18.01
CA CYS A 10 -19.72 34.41 -17.46
C CYS A 10 -19.71 33.13 -16.65
N ALA A 11 -19.15 32.08 -17.25
CA ALA A 11 -19.04 30.75 -16.68
C ALA A 11 -18.31 30.83 -15.33
N SER A 12 -19.01 30.34 -14.30
CA SER A 12 -18.51 29.99 -12.98
C SER A 12 -17.25 29.15 -13.08
N LEU A 13 -16.09 29.79 -12.91
CA LEU A 13 -14.81 29.11 -12.74
C LEU A 13 -14.72 28.59 -11.28
N LEU A 14 -15.53 27.59 -10.95
CA LEU A 14 -15.26 26.73 -9.81
C LEU A 14 -14.12 25.79 -10.22
N CYS A 15 -12.89 26.27 -10.10
CA CYS A 15 -11.71 25.43 -10.17
C CYS A 15 -11.83 24.41 -9.02
N SER A 16 -12.28 23.20 -9.37
CA SER A 16 -12.35 22.09 -8.42
C SER A 16 -10.92 21.73 -8.08
N PHE A 17 -10.44 22.18 -6.92
CA PHE A 17 -9.23 21.62 -6.32
C PHE A 17 -9.54 20.14 -6.02
N ALA A 18 -9.17 19.26 -6.94
CA ALA A 18 -9.21 17.82 -6.70
C ALA A 18 -8.23 17.52 -5.56
N THR A 19 -8.76 17.34 -4.35
CA THR A 19 -7.99 16.83 -3.23
C THR A 19 -7.58 15.39 -3.60
N ALA A 20 -6.28 15.20 -3.83
CA ALA A 20 -5.72 13.91 -4.23
C ALA A 20 -5.61 12.96 -3.03
N ASN A 21 -6.72 12.67 -2.36
CA ASN A 21 -6.76 11.58 -1.38
C ASN A 21 -6.81 10.27 -2.16
N THR A 22 -5.69 9.54 -2.19
CA THR A 22 -5.63 8.23 -2.83
C THR A 22 -6.35 7.22 -1.94
N GLU A 23 -7.54 6.80 -2.35
CA GLU A 23 -8.28 5.74 -1.67
C GLU A 23 -7.77 4.37 -2.15
N TYR A 24 -7.43 3.50 -1.20
CA TYR A 24 -6.93 2.15 -1.47
C TYR A 24 -8.03 1.11 -1.23
N SER A 25 -7.96 -0.01 -1.95
CA SER A 25 -8.96 -1.07 -1.82
C SER A 25 -8.82 -1.82 -0.49
N HIS A 26 -9.96 -2.31 0.02
CA HIS A 26 -10.05 -3.21 1.18
C HIS A 26 -10.40 -4.66 0.79
N ASP A 27 -10.46 -4.97 -0.50
CA ASP A 27 -10.84 -6.28 -1.01
C ASP A 27 -9.61 -7.04 -1.50
N LEU A 28 -9.09 -7.91 -0.64
CA LEU A 28 -7.91 -8.72 -0.94
C LEU A 28 -8.15 -9.73 -2.08
N GLU A 29 -9.36 -10.29 -2.19
CA GLU A 29 -9.66 -11.29 -3.22
C GLU A 29 -9.80 -10.64 -4.60
N LYS A 30 -10.39 -9.44 -4.68
CA LYS A 30 -10.37 -8.63 -5.90
C LYS A 30 -8.94 -8.28 -6.30
N ALA A 31 -8.10 -7.85 -5.36
CA ALA A 31 -6.70 -7.53 -5.65
C ALA A 31 -5.91 -8.74 -6.16
N LYS A 32 -6.15 -9.95 -5.62
CA LYS A 32 -5.57 -11.20 -6.14
C LYS A 32 -5.99 -11.50 -7.57
N LYS A 33 -7.28 -11.29 -7.90
CA LYS A 33 -7.77 -11.45 -9.28
C LYS A 33 -7.14 -10.43 -10.23
N GLU A 34 -6.96 -9.18 -9.80
CA GLU A 34 -6.31 -8.14 -10.60
C GLU A 34 -4.81 -8.42 -10.78
N ALA A 35 -4.13 -8.85 -9.73
CA ALA A 35 -2.73 -9.28 -9.78
C ALA A 35 -2.52 -10.46 -10.74
N ALA A 36 -3.45 -11.42 -10.76
CA ALA A 36 -3.39 -12.55 -11.68
C ALA A 36 -3.47 -12.11 -13.16
N LYS A 37 -4.22 -11.04 -13.45
CA LYS A 37 -4.35 -10.48 -14.80
C LYS A 37 -3.17 -9.60 -15.20
N SER A 38 -2.68 -8.78 -14.27
CA SER A 38 -1.66 -7.76 -14.53
C SER A 38 -0.22 -8.23 -14.30
N GLY A 39 -0.02 -9.37 -13.63
CA GLY A 39 1.29 -9.85 -13.19
C GLY A 39 1.92 -9.04 -12.06
N LYS A 40 1.21 -8.06 -11.49
CA LYS A 40 1.71 -7.21 -10.39
C LYS A 40 1.73 -7.97 -9.06
N LEU A 41 2.62 -7.57 -8.18
CA LEU A 41 2.60 -7.97 -6.77
C LEU A 41 1.56 -7.14 -6.00
N ILE A 42 1.12 -7.68 -4.87
CA ILE A 42 0.16 -6.99 -3.97
C ILE A 42 0.89 -6.63 -2.68
N VAL A 43 0.77 -5.37 -2.26
CA VAL A 43 1.14 -4.90 -0.93
C VAL A 43 -0.11 -4.91 -0.07
N VAL A 44 -0.09 -5.69 1.00
CA VAL A 44 -1.18 -5.74 1.98
C VAL A 44 -0.71 -5.03 3.26
N ASP A 45 -1.39 -3.95 3.61
CA ASP A 45 -1.20 -3.21 4.85
C ASP A 45 -2.21 -3.67 5.90
N PHE A 46 -1.75 -4.45 6.86
CA PHE A 46 -2.55 -4.89 7.99
C PHE A 46 -2.47 -3.86 9.11
N TYR A 47 -3.61 -3.24 9.41
CA TYR A 47 -3.71 -2.13 10.35
C TYR A 47 -4.95 -2.25 11.23
N THR A 48 -5.07 -1.35 12.20
CA THR A 48 -6.29 -1.10 12.96
C THR A 48 -6.55 0.41 13.06
N THR A 49 -7.79 0.81 13.31
CA THR A 49 -8.19 2.24 13.33
C THR A 49 -7.58 3.03 14.49
N TRP A 50 -7.30 2.37 15.61
CA TRP A 50 -6.70 2.99 16.80
C TRP A 50 -5.17 3.00 16.76
N CYS A 51 -4.53 2.30 15.82
CA CYS A 51 -3.08 2.21 15.71
C CYS A 51 -2.44 3.55 15.29
N GLY A 52 -1.74 4.20 16.23
CA GLY A 52 -1.01 5.45 16.00
C GLY A 52 0.02 5.38 14.86
N PRO A 53 0.97 4.42 14.89
CA PRO A 53 1.96 4.24 13.82
C PRO A 53 1.35 3.97 12.45
N CYS A 54 0.24 3.24 12.39
CA CYS A 54 -0.49 2.98 11.14
C CYS A 54 -1.01 4.27 10.52
N LYS A 55 -1.64 5.13 11.32
CA LYS A 55 -2.12 6.44 10.88
C LYS A 55 -0.98 7.36 10.42
N GLN A 56 0.19 7.26 11.05
CA GLN A 56 1.36 8.03 10.61
C GLN A 56 1.86 7.54 9.25
N MET A 57 2.05 6.23 9.07
CA MET A 57 2.45 5.66 7.78
C MET A 57 1.43 5.95 6.68
N ASP A 58 0.14 5.95 7.00
CA ASP A 58 -0.92 6.32 6.05
C ASP A 58 -0.73 7.74 5.50
N ARG A 59 -0.51 8.71 6.38
CA ARG A 59 -0.26 10.11 5.98
C ARG A 59 1.06 10.28 5.24
N ASP A 60 2.14 9.72 5.79
CA ASP A 60 3.51 10.03 5.35
C ASP A 60 3.91 9.25 4.08
N VAL A 61 3.27 8.12 3.81
CA VAL A 61 3.59 7.23 2.69
C VAL A 61 2.42 7.05 1.73
N PHE A 62 1.30 6.51 2.20
CA PHE A 62 0.16 6.13 1.36
C PHE A 62 -0.60 7.34 0.78
N GLN A 63 -0.69 8.43 1.54
CA GLN A 63 -1.34 9.69 1.11
C GLN A 63 -0.33 10.74 0.64
N SER A 64 0.96 10.41 0.59
CA SER A 64 1.98 11.33 0.15
C SER A 64 1.85 11.66 -1.35
N ALA A 65 2.35 12.82 -1.77
CA ALA A 65 2.41 13.19 -3.18
C ALA A 65 3.20 12.18 -4.04
N GLU A 66 4.12 11.43 -3.43
CA GLU A 66 4.92 10.40 -4.09
C GLU A 66 4.23 9.04 -4.15
N ALA A 67 3.09 8.85 -3.48
CA ALA A 67 2.44 7.54 -3.33
C ALA A 67 2.15 6.88 -4.69
N LYS A 68 1.61 7.64 -5.65
CA LYS A 68 1.35 7.14 -7.02
C LYS A 68 2.62 6.60 -7.69
N THR A 69 3.76 7.26 -7.47
CA THR A 69 5.06 6.85 -8.01
C THR A 69 5.63 5.64 -7.27
N ILE A 70 5.53 5.63 -5.94
CA ILE A 70 6.02 4.53 -5.08
C ILE A 70 5.28 3.23 -5.44
N PHE A 71 3.96 3.30 -5.61
CA PHE A 71 3.10 2.13 -5.77
C PHE A 71 2.72 1.81 -7.23
N LYS A 72 3.29 2.49 -8.23
CA LYS A 72 2.90 2.34 -9.65
C LYS A 72 2.90 0.88 -10.19
N ASP A 73 3.82 0.05 -9.69
CA ASP A 73 4.05 -1.33 -10.18
C ASP A 73 3.46 -2.40 -9.25
N VAL A 74 2.69 -2.00 -8.24
CA VAL A 74 2.06 -2.92 -7.28
C VAL A 74 0.59 -2.57 -7.10
N ILE A 75 -0.17 -3.51 -6.58
CA ILE A 75 -1.55 -3.27 -6.14
C ILE A 75 -1.51 -3.11 -4.63
N VAL A 76 -2.08 -2.03 -4.09
CA VAL A 76 -2.11 -1.79 -2.64
C VAL A 76 -3.49 -2.13 -2.11
N VAL A 77 -3.52 -2.90 -1.03
CA VAL A 77 -4.71 -3.26 -0.28
C VAL A 77 -4.49 -2.95 1.19
N LYS A 78 -5.46 -2.32 1.83
CA LYS A 78 -5.48 -2.12 3.27
C LYS A 78 -6.45 -3.12 3.90
N GLN A 79 -6.10 -3.70 5.04
CA GLN A 79 -6.92 -4.68 5.74
C GLN A 79 -7.07 -4.24 7.20
N ASP A 80 -8.26 -3.77 7.55
CA ASP A 80 -8.61 -3.52 8.95
C ASP A 80 -8.76 -4.87 9.67
N CYS A 81 -7.81 -5.16 10.56
CA CYS A 81 -7.70 -6.46 11.22
C CYS A 81 -8.81 -6.73 12.24
N GLU A 82 -9.65 -5.73 12.53
CA GLU A 82 -10.84 -5.85 13.38
C GLU A 82 -12.14 -5.93 12.56
N LYS A 83 -12.05 -5.87 11.23
CA LYS A 83 -13.20 -5.93 10.32
C LYS A 83 -12.94 -6.95 9.19
N GLU A 84 -12.89 -6.51 7.94
CA GLU A 84 -12.71 -7.36 6.77
C GLU A 84 -11.38 -8.12 6.78
N GLY A 85 -10.39 -7.59 7.48
CA GLY A 85 -9.05 -8.16 7.60
C GLY A 85 -8.89 -9.24 8.67
N THR A 86 -9.93 -9.57 9.45
CA THR A 86 -9.81 -10.52 10.59
C THR A 86 -9.31 -11.90 10.17
N ALA A 87 -9.85 -12.46 9.08
CA ALA A 87 -9.44 -13.79 8.61
C ALA A 87 -8.08 -13.75 7.90
N SER A 88 -7.80 -12.68 7.15
CA SER A 88 -6.53 -12.53 6.43
C SER A 88 -5.38 -12.26 7.41
N SER A 89 -5.56 -11.46 8.44
CA SER A 89 -4.54 -11.21 9.48
C SER A 89 -4.09 -12.49 10.17
N GLN A 90 -5.02 -13.40 10.50
CA GLN A 90 -4.72 -14.72 11.03
C GLN A 90 -3.92 -15.57 10.02
N LYS A 91 -4.38 -15.63 8.76
CA LYS A 91 -3.73 -16.38 7.68
C LYS A 91 -2.28 -15.94 7.47
N TYR A 92 -2.03 -14.63 7.50
CA TYR A 92 -0.70 -14.05 7.32
C TYR A 92 0.10 -13.92 8.61
N LYS A 93 -0.44 -14.41 9.74
CA LYS A 93 0.21 -14.43 11.06
C LYS A 93 0.63 -13.03 11.52
N VAL A 94 -0.26 -12.06 11.38
CA VAL A 94 -0.06 -10.68 11.85
C VAL A 94 -0.11 -10.67 13.38
N THR A 95 0.98 -10.25 14.01
CA THR A 95 1.09 -10.20 15.49
C THR A 95 1.27 -8.79 16.04
N ALA A 96 1.50 -7.79 15.17
CA ALA A 96 1.67 -6.39 15.55
C ALA A 96 1.27 -5.48 14.38
N TYR A 97 1.03 -4.20 14.68
CA TYR A 97 0.56 -3.22 13.69
C TYR A 97 1.50 -2.02 13.58
N PRO A 98 1.69 -1.47 12.36
CA PRO A 98 1.27 -2.08 11.10
C PRO A 98 2.15 -3.30 10.76
N THR A 99 1.61 -4.23 9.97
CA THR A 99 2.39 -5.29 9.33
C THR A 99 2.14 -5.23 7.83
N LEU A 100 3.21 -5.22 7.04
CA LEU A 100 3.14 -5.19 5.59
C LEU A 100 3.54 -6.56 5.03
N HIS A 101 2.71 -7.10 4.14
CA HIS A 101 3.07 -8.25 3.31
C HIS A 101 3.13 -7.85 1.85
N VAL A 102 4.17 -8.28 1.14
CA VAL A 102 4.16 -8.34 -0.33
C VAL A 102 3.86 -9.76 -0.76
N ILE A 103 2.77 -9.95 -1.49
CA ILE A 103 2.28 -11.27 -1.90
C ILE A 103 2.17 -11.38 -3.42
N LYS A 104 2.22 -12.62 -3.93
CA LYS A 104 1.85 -12.95 -5.31
C LYS A 104 0.33 -13.11 -5.44
N ALA A 105 -0.17 -13.17 -6.67
CA ALA A 105 -1.59 -13.38 -6.96
C ALA A 105 -2.18 -14.67 -6.33
N ASP A 106 -1.36 -15.71 -6.14
CA ASP A 106 -1.74 -16.95 -5.47
C ASP A 106 -1.83 -16.82 -3.93
N GLY A 107 -1.53 -15.64 -3.37
CA GLY A 107 -1.55 -15.35 -1.95
C GLY A 107 -0.28 -15.75 -1.20
N LYS A 108 0.78 -16.22 -1.86
CA LYS A 108 2.04 -16.53 -1.19
C LYS A 108 2.82 -15.25 -0.88
N THR A 109 3.27 -15.13 0.37
CA THR A 109 4.15 -14.04 0.81
C THR A 109 5.53 -14.17 0.18
N VAL A 110 6.00 -13.09 -0.43
CA VAL A 110 7.35 -12.91 -0.97
C VAL A 110 8.26 -12.28 0.08
N LEU A 111 7.75 -11.24 0.75
CA LEU A 111 8.45 -10.48 1.76
C LEU A 111 7.43 -9.94 2.76
N MET A 112 7.82 -9.82 4.02
CA MET A 112 7.02 -9.14 5.03
C MET A 112 7.90 -8.28 5.94
N THR A 113 7.30 -7.29 6.57
CA THR A 113 7.92 -6.53 7.66
C THR A 113 6.86 -6.13 8.69
N VAL A 114 7.32 -5.91 9.91
CA VAL A 114 6.50 -5.46 11.03
C VAL A 114 6.97 -4.07 11.43
N GLY A 115 6.05 -3.17 11.71
CA GLY A 115 6.32 -1.77 12.04
C GLY A 115 6.12 -0.83 10.85
N GLY A 116 5.95 0.46 11.17
CA GLY A 116 5.76 1.50 10.17
C GLY A 116 7.02 1.73 9.34
N LEU A 117 6.82 2.01 8.05
CA LEU A 117 7.89 2.40 7.13
C LEU A 117 7.73 3.88 6.76
N ASP A 118 8.85 4.57 6.55
CA ASP A 118 8.87 5.84 5.83
C ASP A 118 8.95 5.61 4.31
N LYS A 119 8.95 6.68 3.54
CA LYS A 119 8.99 6.62 2.07
C LYS A 119 10.25 5.92 1.53
N THR A 120 11.40 6.12 2.17
CA THR A 120 12.68 5.53 1.74
C THR A 120 12.66 4.03 2.00
N MET A 121 12.32 3.63 3.22
CA MET A 121 12.19 2.23 3.59
C MET A 121 11.11 1.51 2.77
N MET A 122 9.99 2.17 2.46
CA MET A 122 8.95 1.61 1.59
C MET A 122 9.49 1.32 0.18
N LYS A 123 10.25 2.25 -0.42
CA LYS A 123 10.86 2.04 -1.74
C LYS A 123 11.84 0.86 -1.72
N GLU A 124 12.67 0.76 -0.69
CA GLU A 124 13.62 -0.35 -0.50
C GLU A 124 12.90 -1.69 -0.31
N PHE A 125 11.86 -1.70 0.52
CA PHE A 125 11.02 -2.87 0.77
C PHE A 125 10.38 -3.41 -0.52
N LEU A 126 9.82 -2.52 -1.34
CA LEU A 126 9.23 -2.89 -2.64
C LEU A 126 10.30 -3.36 -3.64
N ALA A 127 11.48 -2.72 -3.66
CA ALA A 127 12.58 -3.15 -4.52
C ALA A 127 13.08 -4.55 -4.15
N GLU A 128 13.22 -4.84 -2.87
CA GLU A 128 13.62 -6.16 -2.38
C GLU A 128 12.56 -7.23 -2.66
N ALA A 129 11.28 -6.90 -2.45
CA ALA A 129 10.19 -7.80 -2.79
C ALA A 129 10.19 -8.16 -4.29
N LYS A 130 10.41 -7.17 -5.19
CA LYS A 130 10.55 -7.42 -6.63
C LYS A 130 11.72 -8.36 -6.95
N LYS A 131 12.89 -8.15 -6.32
CA LYS A 131 14.06 -9.04 -6.49
C LYS A 131 13.78 -10.48 -6.03
N ARG A 132 13.07 -10.66 -4.92
CA ARG A 132 12.69 -11.98 -4.39
C ARG A 132 11.59 -12.65 -5.22
N ALA A 133 10.71 -11.88 -5.83
CA ALA A 133 9.65 -12.42 -6.66
C ALA A 133 10.20 -13.08 -7.94
N THR A 134 11.31 -12.55 -8.48
CA THR A 134 11.97 -13.03 -9.72
C THR A 134 13.00 -14.12 -9.49
N LYS A 135 13.70 -14.14 -8.35
CA LYS A 135 14.57 -15.27 -7.98
C LYS A 135 13.72 -16.45 -7.51
N LYS A 136 13.87 -17.62 -8.14
CA LYS A 136 13.26 -18.89 -7.70
C LYS A 136 13.52 -19.06 -6.20
N ALA A 137 12.45 -19.24 -5.41
CA ALA A 137 12.42 -19.09 -3.96
C ALA A 137 13.67 -19.65 -3.23
N ALA A 138 14.52 -18.76 -2.72
CA ALA A 138 15.57 -19.07 -1.75
C ALA A 138 15.06 -18.84 -0.32
N PRO A 139 15.64 -19.48 0.71
CA PRO A 139 15.05 -19.58 2.04
C PRO A 139 14.97 -18.21 2.73
N LYS A 140 13.93 -18.04 3.55
CA LYS A 140 13.61 -16.83 4.33
C LYS A 140 14.85 -16.26 5.04
N PRO A 141 15.23 -14.99 4.83
CA PRO A 141 16.03 -14.29 5.81
C PRO A 141 15.13 -13.97 7.00
N GLY A 142 15.50 -14.55 8.15
CA GLY A 142 14.98 -14.15 9.45
C GLY A 142 15.17 -12.65 9.64
N SER A 143 14.25 -12.07 10.39
CA SER A 143 14.29 -10.69 10.89
C SER A 143 15.70 -10.24 11.24
N PRO A 144 16.11 -8.99 10.90
CA PRO A 144 17.30 -8.40 11.46
C PRO A 144 17.16 -8.41 12.98
N LYS A 145 18.00 -9.17 13.69
CA LYS A 145 18.18 -8.98 15.12
C LYS A 145 18.81 -7.60 15.32
N PRO A 146 18.22 -6.70 16.12
CA PRO A 146 18.98 -5.60 16.70
C PRO A 146 19.96 -6.23 17.69
N GLY A 147 21.23 -6.30 17.30
CA GLY A 147 22.29 -6.99 18.03
C GLY A 147 23.63 -6.44 17.59
N THR A 148 23.82 -5.15 17.82
CA THR A 148 25.04 -4.43 17.52
C THR A 148 26.18 -4.98 18.39
N LYS A 149 27.11 -5.67 17.72
CA LYS A 149 28.56 -5.75 17.96
C LYS A 149 29.08 -6.27 19.32
N ARG A 150 29.62 -7.48 19.23
CA ARG A 150 30.68 -8.06 20.08
C ARG A 150 31.91 -7.14 20.12
N ILE A 151 32.37 -6.74 21.30
CA ILE A 151 33.73 -6.23 21.59
C ILE A 151 34.08 -6.53 23.05
N GLY A 152 35.21 -7.20 23.28
CA GLY A 152 35.83 -7.42 24.60
C GLY A 152 35.68 -8.84 25.12
#